data_AF-A0AAE5XGT3-F1
#
_entry.id   AF-A0AAE5XGT3-F1
#
_cell.length_a   1.000
_cell.length_b   1.000
_cell.length_c   1.000
_cell.angle_alpha   90.00
_cell.angle_beta   90.00
_cell.angle_gamma   90.00
#
_symmetry.space_group_name_H-M   'P 1'
#
loop_
_entity.id
_entity.type
_entity.pdbx_description
1 polymer ?
#
loop_
_entity_poly.entity_id
_entity_poly.type
_entity_poly.pdbx_seq_one_letter_code
_entity_poly.pdbx_strand_id
1 'polypeptide(L)'
;MGEMESVPDITSVVAWHNELAKVMGVDPLPDDQARRLIMHLLFKETYAEMTGKEGWACYVERLLTASELKLLLFSHFYTKLLAHNGVKQYPTFQQHAESDLLDKLDQALFVKRVAAH
;
A
#
# COMPACT_ATOMS: atom_id res chain seq x y z
N MET A 1 11.45 20.23 17.69
CA MET A 1 11.98 20.30 16.32
C MET A 1 11.14 19.32 15.51
N GLY A 2 10.33 19.82 14.58
CA GLY A 2 9.42 18.99 13.80
C GLY A 2 10.20 18.23 12.75
N GLU A 3 10.25 16.90 12.86
CA GLU A 3 10.70 16.05 11.76
C GLU A 3 9.73 16.27 10.59
N MET A 4 10.26 16.61 9.40
CA MET A 4 9.44 16.64 8.18
C MET A 4 8.92 15.23 7.93
N GLU A 5 7.67 14.97 8.31
CA GLU A 5 6.99 13.71 7.98
C GLU A 5 6.76 13.68 6.47
N SER A 6 7.53 12.82 5.79
CA SER A 6 7.41 12.56 4.36
C SER A 6 6.04 11.97 4.06
N VAL A 7 5.26 12.64 3.20
CA VAL A 7 4.03 12.06 2.66
C VAL A 7 4.39 10.85 1.77
N PRO A 8 3.59 9.76 1.78
CA PRO A 8 3.81 8.60 0.93
C PRO A 8 3.94 8.99 -0.54
N ASP A 9 4.90 8.39 -1.25
CA ASP A 9 5.00 8.52 -2.69
C ASP A 9 4.01 7.56 -3.36
N ILE A 10 2.83 8.07 -3.69
CA ILE A 10 1.76 7.30 -4.32
C ILE A 10 2.21 6.63 -5.61
N THR A 11 3.10 7.26 -6.39
CA THR A 11 3.61 6.66 -7.62
C THR A 11 4.47 5.43 -7.30
N SER A 12 5.33 5.53 -6.29
CA SER A 12 6.14 4.40 -5.80
C SER A 12 5.27 3.29 -5.18
N VAL A 13 4.17 3.63 -4.51
CA VAL A 13 3.22 2.62 -3.98
C VAL A 13 2.46 1.92 -5.12
N VAL A 14 2.11 2.62 -6.21
CA VAL A 14 1.53 1.99 -7.42
C VAL A 14 2.55 1.06 -8.07
N ALA A 15 3.83 1.47 -8.18
CA ALA A 15 4.88 0.62 -8.72
C ALA A 15 5.08 -0.65 -7.87
N TRP A 16 5.05 -0.52 -6.53
CA TRP A 16 5.07 -1.65 -5.62
C TRP A 16 3.88 -2.60 -5.84
N HIS A 17 2.68 -2.07 -6.07
CA HIS A 17 1.52 -2.90 -6.41
C HIS A 17 1.74 -3.72 -7.70
N ASN A 18 2.35 -3.13 -8.73
CA ASN A 18 2.64 -3.84 -9.98
C ASN A 18 3.66 -4.97 -9.76
N GLU A 19 4.65 -4.75 -8.89
CA GLU A 19 5.60 -5.78 -8.46
C GLU A 19 4.91 -6.89 -7.66
N LEU A 20 3.96 -6.56 -6.77
CA LEU A 20 3.15 -7.54 -6.05
C LEU A 20 2.36 -8.43 -7.04
N ALA A 21 1.68 -7.83 -8.02
CA ALA A 21 0.95 -8.58 -9.05
C ALA A 21 1.87 -9.52 -9.83
N LYS A 22 3.07 -9.06 -10.19
CA LYS A 22 4.10 -9.86 -10.86
C LYS A 22 4.59 -11.04 -10.02
N VAL A 23 4.86 -10.82 -8.72
CA VAL A 23 5.27 -11.89 -7.79
C VAL A 23 4.15 -12.91 -7.60
N MET A 24 2.91 -12.44 -7.54
CA MET A 24 1.75 -13.32 -7.53
C MET A 24 1.63 -14.06 -8.86
N GLY A 25 1.98 -13.46 -10.00
CA GLY A 25 1.77 -14.05 -11.32
C GLY A 25 0.34 -13.82 -11.81
N VAL A 26 -0.22 -12.64 -11.49
CA VAL A 26 -1.56 -12.19 -11.86
C VAL A 26 -1.49 -10.84 -12.57
N ASP A 27 -2.57 -10.45 -13.24
CA ASP A 27 -2.64 -9.13 -13.86
C ASP A 27 -2.78 -8.03 -12.79
N PRO A 28 -2.03 -6.92 -12.91
CA PRO A 28 -2.16 -5.79 -11.99
C PRO A 28 -3.52 -5.12 -12.15
N LEU A 29 -4.02 -4.48 -11.08
CA LEU A 29 -5.11 -3.52 -11.22
C LEU A 29 -4.70 -2.40 -12.19
N PRO A 30 -5.65 -1.84 -12.96
CA PRO A 30 -5.42 -0.60 -13.70
C PRO A 30 -4.86 0.51 -12.79
N ASP A 31 -3.91 1.30 -13.28
CA ASP A 31 -3.20 2.33 -12.51
C ASP A 31 -4.15 3.31 -11.79
N ASP A 32 -5.26 3.67 -12.43
CA ASP A 32 -6.29 4.54 -11.86
C ASP A 32 -7.01 3.88 -10.67
N GLN A 33 -7.32 2.58 -10.77
CA GLN A 33 -7.92 1.79 -9.70
C GLN A 33 -6.92 1.58 -8.54
N ALA A 34 -5.67 1.25 -8.85
CA ALA A 34 -4.61 1.09 -7.86
C ALA A 34 -4.40 2.40 -7.08
N ARG A 35 -4.31 3.54 -7.78
CA ARG A 35 -4.20 4.87 -7.16
C ARG A 35 -5.39 5.17 -6.26
N ARG A 36 -6.62 4.95 -6.72
CA ARG A 36 -7.83 5.18 -5.92
C ARG A 36 -7.86 4.29 -4.67
N LEU A 37 -7.41 3.04 -4.78
CA LEU A 37 -7.31 2.14 -3.63
C LEU A 37 -6.29 2.66 -2.60
N ILE A 38 -5.12 3.15 -3.03
CA ILE A 38 -4.12 3.75 -2.14
C ILE A 38 -4.70 4.96 -1.43
N MET A 39 -5.32 5.86 -2.18
CA MET A 39 -5.90 7.07 -1.62
C MET A 39 -7.01 6.77 -0.61
N HIS A 40 -7.82 5.75 -0.86
CA HIS A 40 -8.82 5.27 0.08
C HIS A 40 -8.21 4.65 1.35
N LEU A 41 -7.08 3.95 1.25
CA LEU A 41 -6.46 3.32 2.42
C LEU A 41 -5.68 4.32 3.27
N LEU A 42 -4.98 5.24 2.63
CA LEU A 42 -4.10 6.20 3.30
C LEU A 42 -4.82 7.47 3.73
N PHE A 43 -5.80 7.92 2.95
CA PHE A 43 -6.47 9.21 3.13
C PHE A 43 -7.98 9.04 3.17
N LYS A 44 -8.70 10.15 3.38
CA LYS A 44 -10.16 10.19 3.47
C LYS A 44 -10.83 10.23 2.09
N GLU A 45 -10.32 9.48 1.11
CA GLU A 45 -10.93 9.39 -0.22
C GLU A 45 -11.93 8.23 -0.32
N THR A 46 -12.97 8.42 -1.13
CA THR A 46 -14.03 7.43 -1.33
C THR A 46 -13.63 6.41 -2.37
N TYR A 47 -13.80 5.12 -2.06
CA TYR A 47 -13.66 4.01 -3.01
C TYR A 47 -14.91 3.14 -2.97
N ALA A 48 -15.59 3.00 -4.11
CA ALA A 48 -16.84 2.24 -4.22
C ALA A 48 -17.85 2.59 -3.11
N GLU A 49 -18.13 3.89 -2.94
CA GLU A 49 -19.05 4.46 -1.93
C GLU A 49 -18.61 4.35 -0.46
N MET A 50 -17.47 3.72 -0.18
CA MET A 50 -16.90 3.63 1.17
C MET A 50 -15.92 4.77 1.43
N THR A 51 -16.09 5.48 2.55
CA THR A 51 -15.14 6.50 3.03
C THR A 51 -13.79 5.87 3.35
N GLY A 52 -12.72 6.60 3.03
CA GLY A 52 -11.34 6.19 3.27
C GLY A 52 -11.00 5.92 4.73
N LYS A 53 -9.95 5.12 4.92
CA LYS A 53 -9.53 4.55 6.21
C LYS A 53 -8.58 5.44 7.01
N GLU A 54 -8.13 6.55 6.42
CA GLU A 54 -7.25 7.53 7.07
C GLU A 54 -5.95 6.91 7.63
N GLY A 55 -5.47 5.82 7.02
CA GLY A 55 -4.35 5.03 7.54
C GLY A 55 -3.07 5.85 7.75
N TRP A 56 -2.84 6.88 6.92
CA TRP A 56 -1.70 7.78 7.10
C TRP A 56 -1.83 8.66 8.34
N ALA A 57 -3.00 9.27 8.56
CA ALA A 57 -3.24 10.07 9.76
C ALA A 57 -3.11 9.22 11.03
N CYS A 58 -3.66 8.01 11.01
CA CYS A 58 -3.51 7.05 12.12
C CYS A 58 -2.04 6.69 12.41
N TYR A 59 -1.19 6.60 11.38
CA TYR A 59 0.24 6.37 11.56
C TYR A 59 0.95 7.58 12.18
N VAL A 60 0.69 8.79 11.66
CA VAL A 60 1.23 10.07 12.18
C VAL A 60 0.84 10.27 13.65
N GLU A 61 -0.41 9.97 14.00
CA GLU A 61 -0.91 10.05 15.38
C GLU A 61 -0.46 8.88 16.27
N ARG A 62 0.38 7.96 15.74
CA ARG A 62 0.90 6.77 16.42
C ARG A 62 -0.20 5.81 16.92
N LEU A 63 -1.36 5.83 16.27
CA LEU A 63 -2.45 4.88 16.48
C LEU A 63 -2.18 3.55 15.77
N LEU A 64 -1.33 3.57 14.74
CA LEU A 64 -0.83 2.40 14.03
C LEU A 64 0.69 2.48 13.88
N THR A 65 1.35 1.33 13.94
CA THR A 65 2.77 1.18 13.63
C THR A 65 3.00 1.15 12.11
N ALA A 66 4.25 1.39 11.69
CA ALA A 66 4.64 1.25 10.28
C ALA A 66 4.34 -0.14 9.72
N SER A 67 4.55 -1.19 10.54
CA SER A 67 4.24 -2.57 10.16
C SER A 67 2.74 -2.79 9.94
N GLU A 68 1.88 -2.24 10.81
CA GLU A 68 0.43 -2.35 10.65
C GLU A 68 -0.08 -1.61 9.41
N LEU A 69 0.48 -0.42 9.11
CA LEU A 69 0.14 0.32 7.90
C LEU A 69 0.55 -0.45 6.63
N LYS A 70 1.74 -1.05 6.61
CA LYS A 70 2.21 -1.90 5.52
C LYS A 70 1.31 -3.12 5.31
N LEU A 71 0.96 -3.81 6.40
CA LEU A 71 0.07 -4.98 6.34
C LEU A 71 -1.34 -4.61 5.87
N LEU A 72 -1.85 -3.44 6.26
CA LEU A 72 -3.13 -2.91 5.78
C LEU A 72 -3.12 -2.75 4.26
N LEU A 73 -2.11 -2.06 3.71
CA LEU A 73 -1.95 -1.88 2.27
C LEU A 73 -1.79 -3.21 1.55
N PHE A 74 -0.89 -4.06 2.05
CA PHE A 74 -0.64 -5.39 1.48
C PHE A 74 -1.92 -6.22 1.40
N SER A 75 -2.67 -6.34 2.49
CA SER A 75 -3.90 -7.12 2.57
C SER A 75 -4.98 -6.64 1.59
N HIS A 76 -5.17 -5.33 1.48
CA HIS A 76 -6.17 -4.78 0.56
C HIS A 76 -5.78 -4.97 -0.90
N PHE A 77 -4.53 -4.71 -1.24
CA PHE A 77 -4.06 -4.95 -2.61
C PHE A 77 -4.13 -6.42 -2.99
N TYR A 78 -3.66 -7.30 -2.11
CA TYR A 78 -3.73 -8.73 -2.30
C TYR A 78 -5.16 -9.20 -2.57
N THR A 79 -6.11 -8.83 -1.71
CA THR A 79 -7.53 -9.23 -1.89
C THR A 79 -8.16 -8.66 -3.15
N LYS A 80 -7.83 -7.42 -3.52
CA LYS A 80 -8.35 -6.80 -4.75
C LYS A 80 -7.72 -7.37 -6.02
N LEU A 81 -6.44 -7.71 -6.01
CA LEU A 81 -5.76 -8.41 -7.11
C LEU A 81 -6.40 -9.79 -7.35
N LEU A 82 -6.64 -10.57 -6.30
CA LEU A 82 -7.31 -11.86 -6.43
C LEU A 82 -8.71 -11.73 -7.02
N ALA A 83 -9.50 -10.77 -6.51
CA ALA A 83 -10.83 -10.50 -7.01
C ALA A 83 -10.83 -10.07 -8.49
N HIS A 84 -9.92 -9.18 -8.87
CA HIS A 84 -9.76 -8.70 -10.25
C HIS A 84 -9.43 -9.83 -11.22
N ASN A 85 -8.60 -10.77 -10.80
CA ASN A 85 -8.17 -11.91 -11.61
C ASN A 85 -9.08 -13.13 -11.48
N GLY A 86 -10.21 -13.03 -10.77
CA GLY A 86 -11.15 -14.15 -10.57
C GLY A 86 -10.56 -15.33 -9.76
N VAL A 87 -9.47 -15.12 -9.04
CA VAL A 87 -8.78 -16.18 -8.30
C VAL A 87 -9.39 -16.33 -6.92
N LYS A 88 -9.93 -17.52 -6.62
CA LYS A 88 -10.63 -17.79 -5.36
C LYS A 88 -9.70 -18.20 -4.21
N GLN A 89 -8.50 -18.68 -4.51
CA GLN A 89 -7.45 -19.03 -3.52
C GLN A 89 -6.07 -18.82 -4.13
N TYR A 90 -5.21 -18.09 -3.41
CA TYR A 90 -3.76 -18.08 -3.61
C TYR A 90 -3.08 -18.70 -2.38
N PRO A 91 -1.80 -19.13 -2.50
CA PRO A 91 -0.94 -19.40 -1.36
C PRO A 91 -1.09 -18.34 -0.24
N THR A 92 -0.92 -18.76 1.01
CA THR A 92 -1.27 -17.95 2.18
C THR A 92 -0.53 -16.60 2.19
N PHE A 93 -1.22 -15.57 2.69
CA PHE A 93 -0.72 -14.21 2.93
C PHE A 93 0.71 -14.16 3.52
N GLN A 94 1.06 -15.15 4.34
CA GLN A 94 2.36 -15.30 4.98
C GLN A 94 3.52 -15.61 4.00
N GLN A 95 3.29 -16.32 2.90
CA GLN A 95 4.36 -16.74 1.98
C GLN A 95 4.99 -15.57 1.20
N HIS A 96 4.26 -14.45 1.06
CA HIS A 96 4.75 -13.26 0.36
C HIS A 96 5.03 -12.09 1.30
N ALA A 97 4.48 -12.11 2.52
CA ALA A 97 4.77 -11.13 3.56
C ALA A 97 6.23 -11.20 4.06
N GLU A 98 6.95 -12.30 3.83
CA GLU A 98 8.37 -12.46 4.17
C GLU A 98 9.34 -12.09 3.02
N SER A 99 8.83 -11.60 1.89
CA SER A 99 9.65 -11.20 0.74
C SER A 99 10.11 -9.73 0.81
N ASP A 100 11.15 -9.38 0.03
CA ASP A 100 11.63 -8.01 -0.21
C ASP A 100 10.53 -7.00 -0.64
N LEU A 101 9.31 -7.47 -0.94
CA LEU A 101 8.15 -6.63 -1.21
C LEU A 101 7.78 -5.72 -0.04
N LEU A 102 7.87 -6.17 1.22
CA LEU A 102 7.55 -5.29 2.35
C LEU A 102 8.61 -4.20 2.56
N ASP A 103 9.86 -4.48 2.20
CA ASP A 103 10.94 -3.49 2.24
C ASP A 103 10.81 -2.47 1.10
N LYS A 104 10.41 -2.91 -0.11
CA LYS A 104 10.06 -2.00 -1.21
C LYS A 104 8.86 -1.11 -0.84
N LEU A 105 7.85 -1.67 -0.16
CA LEU A 105 6.71 -0.88 0.32
C LEU A 105 7.15 0.11 1.40
N ASP A 106 8.03 -0.29 2.30
CA ASP A 106 8.62 0.59 3.32
C ASP A 106 9.30 1.80 2.68
N GLN A 107 10.13 1.56 1.67
CA GLN A 107 10.78 2.62 0.89
C GLN A 107 9.77 3.53 0.20
N ALA A 108 8.68 2.98 -0.36
CA ALA A 108 7.65 3.78 -1.02
C ALA A 108 6.83 4.65 -0.05
N LEU A 109 6.59 4.16 1.17
CA LEU A 109 5.81 4.87 2.19
C LEU A 109 6.62 5.90 2.97
N PHE A 110 7.86 5.57 3.29
CA PHE A 110 8.68 6.31 4.25
C PHE A 110 9.93 6.91 3.61
N VAL A 111 9.83 7.35 2.34
CA VAL A 111 10.94 8.01 1.63
C VAL A 111 11.49 9.13 2.51
N LYS A 112 12.65 8.88 3.14
CA LYS A 112 13.42 9.95 3.79
C LYS A 112 13.84 10.92 2.70
N ARG A 113 13.11 12.02 2.54
CA ARG A 113 13.63 13.18 1.81
C ARG A 113 14.80 13.71 2.63
N VAL A 114 16.01 13.30 2.27
CA VAL A 114 17.22 14.00 2.71
C VAL A 114 17.05 15.43 2.20
N ALA A 115 16.90 16.38 3.11
CA ALA A 115 16.87 17.79 2.75
C ALA A 115 18.15 18.07 1.96
N ALA A 116 18.00 18.43 0.68
CA ALA A 116 19.11 18.98 -0.08
C ALA A 116 19.48 20.31 0.60
N HIS A 117 20.68 20.35 1.18
CA HIS A 117 21.29 21.56 1.72
C HIS A 117 21.66 22.54 0.60
#